data_AF-A0A5J4TAM0-F1
#
_entry.id   AF-A0A5J4TAM0-F1
#
_cell.length_a   1.000
_cell.length_b   1.000
_cell.length_c   1.000
_cell.angle_alpha   90.00
_cell.angle_beta   90.00
_cell.angle_gamma   90.00
#
_symmetry.space_group_name_H-M   'P 1'
#
loop_
_entity.id
_entity.type
_entity.pdbx_description
1 polymer ?
#
loop_
_entity_poly.entity_id
_entity_poly.type
_entity_poly.pdbx_seq_one_letter_code
_entity_poly.pdbx_strand_id
1 'polypeptide(L)'
;TSPFVREAAADHFSVLKPNFEMKVPLKLTKEKIISEETIIEVPKAVKLKNAYVEAEYCGIRKTSSLFVSNMDIAVQERTGRIVVSQTTNKRPLPQIYIKVYKRVNNSVISGGRGQFVKDGFTDLRGCFDYASVSQESGISQSSGIKDRYAILVFSSKYGSEVREVDAPAEL
;
A
#
# COMPACT_ATOMS: atom_id res chain seq x y z
N THR A 1 -15.30 2.67 -2.81
CA THR A 1 -14.03 2.51 -2.06
C THR A 1 -12.88 2.83 -3.00
N SER A 2 -11.90 3.63 -2.57
CA SER A 2 -10.69 3.91 -3.35
C SER A 2 -9.57 2.97 -2.88
N PRO A 3 -9.22 1.91 -3.63
CA PRO A 3 -8.23 0.92 -3.18
C PRO A 3 -6.79 1.36 -3.46
N PHE A 4 -6.58 2.39 -4.28
CA PHE A 4 -5.27 2.98 -4.60
C PHE A 4 -4.99 4.14 -3.64
N VAL A 5 -4.33 3.82 -2.53
CA VAL A 5 -4.17 4.72 -1.38
C VAL A 5 -3.07 5.74 -1.64
N ARG A 6 -2.03 5.40 -2.40
CA ARG A 6 -0.87 6.30 -2.60
C ARG A 6 -1.22 7.53 -3.43
N GLU A 7 -2.07 7.36 -4.44
CA GLU A 7 -2.45 8.44 -5.36
C GLU A 7 -3.67 9.24 -4.87
N ALA A 8 -4.67 8.59 -4.27
CA ALA A 8 -5.90 9.26 -3.84
C ALA A 8 -5.74 10.10 -2.55
N ALA A 9 -4.66 9.90 -1.79
CA ALA A 9 -4.52 10.52 -0.47
C ALA A 9 -3.99 11.96 -0.50
N ALA A 10 -3.43 12.44 -1.61
CA ALA A 10 -2.99 13.84 -1.69
C ALA A 10 -4.17 14.85 -1.71
N ASP A 11 -5.25 14.53 -2.44
CA ASP A 11 -6.36 15.48 -2.66
C ASP A 11 -7.44 15.46 -1.56
N HIS A 12 -7.58 14.36 -0.83
CA HIS A 12 -8.69 14.16 0.11
C HIS A 12 -8.38 14.55 1.57
N PHE A 13 -7.12 14.76 1.94
CA PHE A 13 -6.73 14.94 3.34
C PHE A 13 -6.54 16.40 3.77
N SER A 14 -6.67 17.37 2.85
CA SER A 14 -6.70 18.80 3.18
C SER A 14 -7.85 19.20 4.12
N VAL A 15 -8.87 18.34 4.29
CA VAL A 15 -10.08 18.58 5.10
C VAL A 15 -10.10 17.73 6.38
N LEU A 16 -9.10 16.87 6.62
CA LEU A 16 -9.10 15.96 7.77
C LEU A 16 -8.22 16.48 8.91
N LYS A 17 -8.77 16.48 10.13
CA LYS A 17 -8.02 16.82 11.35
C LYS A 17 -7.07 15.66 11.71
N PRO A 18 -5.77 15.93 11.97
CA PRO A 18 -4.85 14.89 12.36
C PRO A 18 -5.21 14.29 13.72
N ASN A 19 -5.08 12.97 13.85
CA ASN A 19 -5.24 12.25 15.12
C ASN A 19 -4.05 12.48 16.07
N PHE A 20 -2.90 12.87 15.53
CA PHE A 20 -1.68 13.16 16.27
C PHE A 20 -0.83 14.15 15.46
N GLU A 21 -0.26 15.15 16.13
CA GLU A 21 0.62 16.16 15.53
C GLU A 21 1.87 16.32 16.41
N MET A 22 3.02 16.54 15.77
CA MET A 22 4.25 16.94 16.46
C MET A 22 5.03 17.94 15.62
N LYS A 23 5.88 18.72 16.27
CA LYS A 23 6.89 19.55 15.60
C LYS A 23 8.25 18.89 15.76
N VAL A 24 8.98 18.75 14.66
CA VAL A 24 10.34 18.17 14.66
C VAL A 24 11.34 19.25 14.27
N PRO A 25 12.35 19.53 15.10
CA PRO A 25 13.42 20.43 14.72
C PRO A 25 14.28 19.78 13.64
N LEU A 26 14.46 20.45 12.51
CA LEU A 26 15.40 20.02 11.46
C LEU A 26 16.81 20.48 11.82
N LYS A 27 17.80 19.59 11.64
CA LYS A 27 19.21 19.97 11.75
C LYS A 27 19.58 20.80 10.53
N LEU A 28 19.84 22.08 10.75
CA LEU A 28 20.29 23.00 9.70
C LEU A 28 21.83 22.99 9.68
N THR A 29 22.43 22.91 8.49
CA THR A 29 23.85 23.25 8.33
C THR A 29 24.06 24.75 8.54
N LYS A 30 25.31 25.18 8.73
CA LYS A 30 25.68 26.59 8.98
C LYS A 30 25.13 27.57 7.94
N GLU A 31 24.82 27.09 6.74
CA GLU A 31 24.29 27.86 5.61
C GLU A 31 22.75 27.84 5.50
N LYS A 32 22.03 27.35 6.53
CA LYS A 32 20.56 27.13 6.53
C LYS A 32 20.06 26.18 5.44
N ILE A 33 20.95 25.38 4.87
CA ILE A 33 20.60 24.31 3.94
C ILE A 33 20.15 23.10 4.77
N ILE A 34 19.08 22.43 4.36
CA ILE A 34 18.66 21.14 4.94
C ILE A 34 19.37 20.07 4.12
N SER A 35 20.55 19.64 4.57
CA SER A 35 21.39 18.69 3.81
C SER A 35 21.38 17.26 4.36
N GLU A 36 20.81 17.02 5.54
CA GLU A 36 20.85 15.71 6.20
C GLU A 36 19.45 15.08 6.37
N GLU A 37 19.37 13.76 6.18
CA GLU A 37 18.17 12.98 6.49
C GLU A 37 17.87 13.06 8.00
N THR A 38 16.65 13.47 8.36
CA THR A 38 16.20 13.47 9.75
C THR A 38 15.32 12.23 9.98
N ILE A 39 15.84 11.27 10.75
CA ILE A 39 15.10 10.07 11.15
C ILE A 39 14.26 10.41 12.39
N ILE A 40 12.95 10.17 12.32
CA ILE A 40 12.00 10.40 13.40
C ILE A 40 11.49 9.05 13.90
N GLU A 41 11.59 8.81 15.20
CA GLU A 41 10.95 7.63 15.79
C GLU A 41 9.42 7.80 15.84
N VAL A 42 8.70 6.75 15.45
CA VAL A 42 7.24 6.74 15.51
C VAL A 42 6.76 6.84 16.97
N PRO A 43 5.95 7.85 17.35
CA PRO A 43 5.51 8.05 18.73
C PRO A 43 4.71 6.89 19.28
N LYS A 44 4.86 6.64 20.59
CA LYS A 44 4.12 5.59 21.31
C LYS A 44 2.59 5.68 21.11
N ALA A 45 2.04 6.88 20.98
CA ALA A 45 0.61 7.11 20.77
C ALA A 45 0.07 6.50 19.45
N VAL A 46 0.93 6.34 18.43
CA VAL A 46 0.57 5.88 17.09
C VAL A 46 1.38 4.68 16.58
N LYS A 47 2.36 4.19 17.36
CA LYS A 47 3.34 3.14 16.97
C LYS A 47 2.75 1.80 16.50
N LEU A 48 1.50 1.50 16.84
CA LEU A 48 0.82 0.23 16.52
C LEU A 48 -0.45 0.42 15.67
N LYS A 49 -0.55 1.56 14.98
CA LYS A 49 -1.72 1.90 14.18
C LYS A 49 -1.28 2.18 12.76
N ASN A 50 -2.06 1.69 11.79
CA ASN A 50 -1.93 2.15 10.42
C ASN A 50 -2.22 3.65 10.42
N ALA A 51 -1.28 4.42 9.88
CA ALA A 51 -1.33 5.87 9.89
C ALA A 51 -1.02 6.40 8.50
N TYR A 52 -1.72 7.46 8.12
CA TYR A 52 -1.28 8.33 7.06
C TYR A 52 -0.47 9.45 7.70
N VAL A 53 0.75 9.67 7.20
CA VAL A 53 1.69 10.64 7.74
C VAL A 53 1.85 11.75 6.73
N GLU A 54 1.63 12.98 7.19
CA GLU A 54 1.89 14.20 6.42
C GLU A 54 3.00 14.99 7.12
N ALA A 55 3.99 15.42 6.35
CA ALA A 55 5.05 16.32 6.77
C ALA A 55 4.94 17.62 5.96
N GLU A 56 4.93 18.75 6.67
CA GLU A 56 4.85 20.08 6.08
C GLU A 56 6.03 20.94 6.54
N TYR A 57 6.67 21.62 5.58
CA TYR A 57 7.73 22.59 5.86
C TYR A 57 7.74 23.68 4.78
N CYS A 58 7.69 24.95 5.19
CA CYS A 58 7.74 26.12 4.29
C CYS A 58 6.78 26.02 3.07
N GLY A 59 5.56 25.50 3.28
CA GLY A 59 4.56 25.33 2.23
C GLY A 59 4.77 24.11 1.33
N ILE A 60 5.83 23.33 1.53
CA ILE A 60 6.03 22.03 0.90
C ILE A 60 5.38 20.96 1.77
N ARG A 61 4.54 20.13 1.15
CA ARG A 61 3.88 19.01 1.80
C ARG A 61 4.33 17.69 1.18
N LYS A 62 4.65 16.72 2.02
CA LYS A 62 4.97 15.35 1.64
C LYS A 62 4.12 14.41 2.46
N THR A 63 3.62 13.36 1.82
CA THR A 63 2.74 12.40 2.46
C THR A 63 3.25 10.98 2.25
N SER A 64 2.96 10.11 3.22
CA SER A 64 3.32 8.69 3.18
C SER A 64 2.33 7.86 3.99
N SER A 65 2.19 6.59 3.65
CA SER A 65 1.40 5.63 4.43
C SER A 65 2.32 4.78 5.28
N LEU A 66 2.03 4.70 6.58
CA LEU A 66 2.67 3.81 7.54
C LEU A 66 1.70 2.67 7.86
N PHE A 67 2.04 1.46 7.42
CA PHE A 67 1.32 0.24 7.80
C PHE A 67 2.09 -0.47 8.91
N VAL A 68 1.39 -0.83 9.99
CA VAL A 68 1.95 -1.60 11.09
C VAL A 68 1.45 -3.02 10.95
N SER A 69 2.34 -3.91 10.51
CA SER A 69 2.07 -5.34 10.37
C SER A 69 3.22 -6.17 10.96
N ASN A 70 2.90 -7.35 11.47
CA ASN A 70 3.87 -8.42 11.76
C ASN A 70 3.84 -9.46 10.64
N MET A 71 3.74 -8.97 9.40
CA MET A 71 3.71 -9.76 8.19
C MET A 71 4.81 -9.26 7.25
N ASP A 72 5.51 -10.20 6.65
CA ASP A 72 6.40 -9.97 5.53
C ASP A 72 5.68 -10.45 4.26
N ILE A 73 5.42 -9.50 3.35
CA ILE A 73 4.60 -9.70 2.15
C ILE A 73 5.51 -9.59 0.93
N ALA A 74 5.87 -10.75 0.37
CA ALA A 74 6.63 -10.84 -0.86
C ALA A 74 5.67 -10.96 -2.05
N VAL A 75 5.73 -10.01 -2.98
CA VAL A 75 4.96 -10.06 -4.23
C VAL A 75 5.86 -10.55 -5.35
N GLN A 76 5.47 -11.64 -5.99
CA GLN A 76 6.12 -12.21 -7.16
C GLN A 76 5.34 -11.78 -8.40
N GLU A 77 5.63 -10.57 -8.88
CA GLU A 77 4.86 -9.93 -9.96
C GLU A 77 4.83 -10.77 -11.23
N ARG A 78 5.96 -11.39 -11.59
CA ARG A 78 6.08 -12.23 -12.79
C ARG A 78 5.10 -13.42 -12.80
N THR A 79 4.81 -14.00 -11.64
CA THR A 79 3.96 -15.19 -11.51
C THR A 79 2.58 -14.88 -10.94
N GLY A 80 2.29 -13.60 -10.65
CA GLY A 80 1.00 -13.22 -10.08
C GLY A 80 0.74 -13.77 -8.69
N ARG A 81 1.79 -14.01 -7.89
CA ARG A 81 1.67 -14.65 -6.57
C ARG A 81 2.11 -13.74 -5.43
N ILE A 82 1.43 -13.86 -4.30
CA ILE A 82 1.82 -13.30 -3.01
C ILE A 82 2.22 -14.43 -2.08
N VAL A 83 3.28 -14.19 -1.31
CA VAL A 83 3.69 -15.02 -0.18
C VAL A 83 3.68 -14.16 1.07
N VAL A 84 2.93 -14.60 2.08
CA VAL A 84 2.82 -13.95 3.38
C VAL A 84 3.48 -14.83 4.44
N SER A 85 4.43 -14.24 5.17
CA SER A 85 5.11 -14.90 6.29
C SER A 85 5.17 -13.98 7.50
N GLN A 86 5.44 -14.53 8.68
CA GLN A 86 5.57 -13.73 9.89
C GLN A 86 6.95 -13.06 9.92
N THR A 87 6.99 -11.75 10.21
CA THR A 87 8.25 -10.98 10.16
C THR A 87 9.33 -11.52 11.10
N THR A 88 8.93 -11.99 12.30
CA THR A 88 9.86 -12.40 13.37
C THR A 88 10.56 -13.73 13.14
N ASN A 89 9.89 -14.73 12.56
CA ASN A 89 10.41 -16.10 12.44
C ASN A 89 10.32 -16.66 11.01
N LYS A 90 9.88 -15.84 10.04
CA LYS A 90 9.71 -16.20 8.63
C LYS A 90 8.79 -17.41 8.38
N ARG A 91 7.97 -17.77 9.37
CA ARG A 91 6.99 -18.85 9.22
C ARG A 91 5.89 -18.42 8.23
N PRO A 92 5.51 -19.26 7.25
CA PRO A 92 4.39 -18.96 6.38
C PRO A 92 3.09 -18.78 7.17
N LEU A 93 2.29 -17.80 6.78
CA LEU A 93 1.03 -17.45 7.45
C LEU A 93 -0.18 -17.90 6.61
N PRO A 94 -0.85 -19.02 6.97
CA PRO A 94 -2.10 -19.42 6.34
C PRO A 94 -3.27 -18.56 6.81
N GLN A 95 -4.38 -18.62 6.06
CA GLN A 95 -5.65 -17.95 6.41
C GLN A 95 -5.55 -16.43 6.54
N ILE A 96 -4.58 -15.80 5.87
CA ILE A 96 -4.52 -14.35 5.74
C ILE A 96 -5.48 -13.93 4.64
N TYR A 97 -6.39 -13.02 4.96
CA TYR A 97 -7.39 -12.55 4.01
C TYR A 97 -6.71 -11.64 2.98
N ILE A 98 -6.95 -11.92 1.70
CA ILE A 98 -6.44 -11.15 0.57
C ILE A 98 -7.62 -10.63 -0.24
N LYS A 99 -7.63 -9.34 -0.57
CA LYS A 99 -8.62 -8.73 -1.46
C LYS A 99 -7.94 -7.93 -2.55
N VAL A 100 -8.27 -8.23 -3.79
CA VAL A 100 -7.58 -7.71 -4.99
C VAL A 100 -8.52 -6.82 -5.78
N TYR A 101 -8.03 -5.63 -6.10
CA TYR A 101 -8.65 -4.70 -7.03
C TYR A 101 -7.70 -4.42 -8.19
N LYS A 102 -8.23 -4.26 -9.40
CA LYS A 102 -7.50 -3.72 -10.55
C LYS A 102 -7.93 -2.28 -10.82
N ARG A 103 -7.02 -1.46 -11.30
CA ARG A 103 -7.35 -0.09 -11.70
C ARG A 103 -8.24 -0.13 -12.95
N VAL A 104 -9.35 0.61 -12.93
CA VAL A 104 -10.17 0.81 -14.12
C VAL A 104 -10.04 2.26 -14.56
N ASN A 105 -9.70 2.42 -15.84
CA ASN A 105 -9.45 3.67 -16.54
C ASN A 105 -8.16 4.39 -16.08
N ASN A 106 -7.25 4.58 -17.04
CA ASN A 106 -5.95 5.25 -16.84
C ASN A 106 -6.05 6.77 -16.65
N SER A 107 -7.22 7.30 -16.29
CA SER A 107 -7.38 8.73 -16.03
C SER A 107 -6.94 9.05 -14.61
N VAL A 108 -5.81 9.74 -14.51
CA VAL A 108 -5.25 10.33 -13.27
C VAL A 108 -6.26 11.28 -12.60
N ILE A 109 -7.23 11.81 -13.36
CA ILE A 109 -8.20 12.81 -12.91
C ILE A 109 -9.35 12.20 -12.09
N SER A 110 -9.55 10.87 -12.14
CA SER A 110 -10.70 10.19 -11.52
C SER A 110 -10.32 9.28 -10.36
N GLY A 111 -9.33 9.64 -9.54
CA GLY A 111 -9.03 8.94 -8.26
C GLY A 111 -8.95 7.41 -8.35
N GLY A 112 -8.56 6.87 -9.51
CA GLY A 112 -8.47 5.45 -9.83
C GLY A 112 -9.64 4.60 -9.28
N ARG A 113 -10.79 4.55 -9.97
CA ARG A 113 -11.84 3.60 -9.59
C ARG A 113 -11.30 2.17 -9.73
N GLY A 114 -11.16 1.47 -8.61
CA GLY A 114 -10.74 0.08 -8.61
C GLY A 114 -11.92 -0.86 -8.84
N GLN A 115 -11.78 -1.81 -9.78
CA GLN A 115 -12.71 -2.91 -9.96
C GLN A 115 -12.24 -4.10 -9.14
N PHE A 116 -13.18 -4.69 -8.40
CA PHE A 116 -12.93 -5.92 -7.66
C PHE A 116 -12.58 -7.05 -8.64
N VAL A 117 -11.52 -7.80 -8.32
CA VAL A 117 -11.04 -8.93 -9.13
C VAL A 117 -11.36 -10.23 -8.44
N LYS A 118 -10.82 -10.41 -7.24
CA LYS A 118 -10.98 -11.61 -6.42
C LYS A 118 -10.62 -11.31 -4.97
N ASP A 119 -11.05 -12.19 -4.09
CA ASP A 119 -10.56 -12.29 -2.72
C ASP A 119 -10.40 -13.76 -2.32
N GLY A 120 -9.85 -13.96 -1.14
CA GLY A 120 -9.70 -15.28 -0.56
C GLY A 120 -8.68 -15.30 0.56
N PHE A 121 -8.13 -16.47 0.82
CA PHE A 121 -7.23 -16.70 1.93
C PHE A 121 -5.93 -17.36 1.45
N THR A 122 -4.82 -17.05 2.12
CA THR A 122 -3.55 -17.75 1.88
C THR A 122 -3.64 -19.23 2.25
N ASP A 123 -2.98 -20.07 1.46
CA ASP A 123 -2.87 -21.52 1.70
C ASP A 123 -1.94 -21.86 2.88
N LEU A 124 -1.73 -23.15 3.17
CA LEU A 124 -0.83 -23.62 4.24
C LEU A 124 0.63 -23.13 4.12
N ARG A 125 1.03 -22.70 2.92
CA ARG A 125 2.36 -22.15 2.61
C ARG A 125 2.35 -20.62 2.61
N GLY A 126 1.29 -20.00 3.13
CA GLY A 126 1.12 -18.55 3.15
C GLY A 126 0.95 -17.93 1.77
N CYS A 127 0.56 -18.71 0.78
CA CYS A 127 0.55 -18.28 -0.62
C CYS A 127 -0.85 -17.94 -1.11
N PHE A 128 -0.94 -16.93 -1.97
CA PHE A 128 -2.15 -16.55 -2.67
C PHE A 128 -1.83 -16.15 -4.10
N ASP A 129 -2.56 -16.69 -5.07
CA ASP A 129 -2.51 -16.26 -6.46
C ASP A 129 -3.46 -15.08 -6.64
N TYR A 130 -2.95 -13.90 -6.99
CA TYR A 130 -3.75 -12.70 -7.18
C TYR A 130 -4.09 -12.43 -8.65
N ALA A 131 -3.44 -13.08 -9.59
CA ALA A 131 -3.53 -12.75 -11.01
C ALA A 131 -4.45 -13.68 -11.80
N SER A 132 -4.52 -14.97 -11.47
CA SER A 132 -5.44 -15.87 -12.17
C SER A 132 -6.89 -15.59 -11.76
N VAL A 133 -7.69 -15.22 -12.76
CA VAL A 133 -9.14 -14.98 -12.62
C VAL A 133 -9.86 -16.09 -13.36
N SER A 134 -10.78 -16.76 -12.69
CA SER A 134 -11.58 -17.86 -13.24
C SER A 134 -12.74 -17.40 -14.15
N GLN A 135 -12.91 -16.10 -14.37
CA GLN A 135 -13.92 -15.54 -15.25
C GLN A 135 -13.28 -14.81 -16.41
N GLU A 136 -13.37 -15.45 -17.56
CA GLU A 136 -13.27 -14.84 -18.87
C GLU A 136 -14.32 -13.73 -18.96
N SER A 137 -13.88 -12.49 -19.07
CA SER A 137 -14.72 -11.34 -19.38
C SER A 137 -13.90 -10.42 -20.24
N GLY A 138 -14.06 -10.60 -21.55
CA GLY A 138 -13.36 -9.89 -22.61
C GLY A 138 -13.40 -8.37 -22.43
N ILE A 139 -12.36 -7.83 -21.82
CA ILE A 139 -12.01 -6.42 -21.93
C ILE A 139 -10.64 -6.39 -22.58
N SER A 140 -10.70 -6.13 -23.87
CA SER A 140 -9.59 -5.84 -24.77
C SER A 140 -8.54 -4.93 -24.12
N GLN A 141 -7.31 -5.44 -24.13
CA GLN A 141 -6.06 -4.68 -24.12
C GLN A 141 -6.17 -3.55 -25.16
N SER A 142 -6.50 -2.32 -24.74
CA SER A 142 -6.54 -1.17 -25.63
C SER A 142 -6.10 0.10 -24.89
N SER A 143 -4.83 0.15 -24.60
CA SER A 143 -3.97 1.32 -24.35
C SER A 143 -2.67 0.74 -23.83
N GLY A 144 -1.51 1.11 -24.37
CA GLY A 144 -0.19 0.56 -23.99
C GLY A 144 0.27 0.86 -22.54
N ILE A 145 -0.65 0.93 -21.59
CA ILE A 145 -0.46 1.17 -20.17
C ILE A 145 -0.76 -0.16 -19.46
N LYS A 146 0.22 -0.66 -18.71
CA LYS A 146 0.07 -1.87 -17.92
C LYS A 146 -0.98 -1.66 -16.83
N ASP A 147 -1.89 -2.61 -16.68
CA ASP A 147 -2.83 -2.64 -15.55
C ASP A 147 -2.06 -2.62 -14.22
N ARG A 148 -2.65 -1.98 -13.20
CA ARG A 148 -2.13 -2.01 -11.82
C ARG A 148 -3.13 -2.64 -10.89
N TYR A 149 -2.62 -3.37 -9.90
CA TYR A 149 -3.40 -4.00 -8.86
C TYR A 149 -3.18 -3.30 -7.51
N ALA A 150 -4.24 -3.19 -6.73
CA ALA A 150 -4.21 -2.84 -5.32
C ALA A 150 -4.69 -4.04 -4.51
N ILE A 151 -3.83 -4.52 -3.61
CA ILE A 151 -4.02 -5.77 -2.89
C ILE A 151 -4.01 -5.49 -1.40
N LEU A 152 -5.15 -5.67 -0.75
CA LEU A 152 -5.27 -5.65 0.70
C LEU A 152 -4.86 -7.01 1.25
N VAL A 153 -3.93 -7.00 2.20
CA VAL A 153 -3.53 -8.15 3.01
C VAL A 153 -3.97 -7.86 4.45
N PHE A 154 -4.85 -8.70 4.99
CA PHE A 154 -5.49 -8.44 6.29
C PHE A 154 -5.45 -9.65 7.22
N SER A 155 -5.07 -9.37 8.46
CA SER A 155 -5.18 -10.27 9.60
C SER A 155 -5.55 -9.49 10.85
N SER A 156 -6.56 -9.96 11.59
CA SER A 156 -6.88 -9.42 12.91
C SER A 156 -5.74 -9.60 13.92
N LYS A 157 -4.87 -10.60 13.71
CA LYS A 157 -3.75 -10.95 14.59
C LYS A 157 -2.43 -10.30 14.18
N TYR A 158 -2.14 -10.25 12.88
CA TYR A 158 -0.85 -9.81 12.36
C TYR A 158 -0.87 -8.42 11.69
N GLY A 159 -2.02 -7.73 11.70
CA GLY A 159 -2.19 -6.39 11.14
C GLY A 159 -2.65 -6.41 9.69
N SER A 160 -2.53 -5.26 9.02
CA SER A 160 -2.95 -5.13 7.63
C SER A 160 -2.08 -4.18 6.83
N GLU A 161 -1.94 -4.47 5.55
CA GLU A 161 -1.13 -3.72 4.61
C GLU A 161 -1.79 -3.71 3.23
N VAL A 162 -1.57 -2.64 2.48
CA VAL A 162 -1.97 -2.54 1.07
C VAL A 162 -0.72 -2.54 0.20
N ARG A 163 -0.67 -3.43 -0.79
CA ARG A 163 0.36 -3.48 -1.82
C ARG A 163 -0.20 -3.04 -3.16
N GLU A 164 0.41 -2.03 -3.76
CA GLU A 164 0.13 -1.62 -5.14
C GLU A 164 1.22 -2.19 -6.04
N VAL A 165 0.85 -3.00 -7.03
CA VAL A 165 1.78 -3.72 -7.91
C VAL A 165 1.35 -3.64 -9.37
N ASP A 166 2.31 -3.75 -10.27
CA ASP A 166 2.01 -3.81 -11.70
C ASP A 166 1.41 -5.17 -12.05
N ALA A 167 0.67 -5.22 -13.15
CA ALA A 167 0.19 -6.48 -13.70
C ALA A 167 1.38 -7.38 -14.09
N PRO A 168 1.24 -8.71 -13.92
CA PRO A 168 2.23 -9.66 -14.39
C PRO A 168 2.58 -9.42 -15.86
N ALA A 169 3.87 -9.51 -16.19
CA ALA A 169 4.36 -9.28 -17.54
C ALA A 169 3.90 -10.38 -18.54
N GLU A 170 3.57 -11.56 -18.04
CA GLU A 170 3.08 -12.71 -18.79
C GLU A 170 1.96 -13.37 -17.97
N LEU A 171 0.77 -13.52 -18.57
CA LEU A 171 -0.31 -14.39 -18.09
C LEU A 171 -0.59 -15.42 -19.18
#